data_AF-A0A7Y0HTL1-F1
#
_entry.id   AF-A0A7Y0HTL1-F1
#
_cell.length_a   1.000
_cell.length_b   1.000
_cell.length_c   1.000
_cell.angle_alpha   90.00
_cell.angle_beta   90.00
_cell.angle_gamma   90.00
#
_symmetry.space_group_name_H-M   'P 1'
#
loop_
_entity.id
_entity.type
_entity.pdbx_description
1 polymer ?
#
loop_
_entity_poly.entity_id
_entity_poly.type
_entity_poly.pdbx_seq_one_letter_code
_entity_poly.pdbx_strand_id
1 'polypeptide(L)'
;MFEHNNRTPHHSHHSRQQAKLKQALAAIHDGDEALLAIARKQCRITAGSSGHGVRTVAPLPINLGAWQLSQDIDALVLRLARAVGLPTGERDTVWLSWALGQPCNIERLFERPDAAAIVALVDKAARRMGRFLEPEPDRTMIGRCLGCDGDLWAEQADIDGGWIVCESCGREQRVRDVAEARVLRLAACGATGTAAELAALLGRCGVRVRRGTISKWKSRGIIRPVGDEGGKPTYLLWDIWKAVDREGFSAS
;
A
#
# COMPACT_ATOMS: atom_id res chain seq x y z
N MET A 1 -46.86 -23.27 -32.65
CA MET A 1 -45.82 -22.36 -33.17
C MET A 1 -45.37 -21.48 -32.01
N PHE A 2 -44.39 -21.93 -31.23
CA PHE A 2 -43.83 -21.17 -30.10
C PHE A 2 -42.32 -21.38 -30.13
N GLU A 3 -41.61 -20.49 -30.83
CA GLU A 3 -40.15 -20.41 -30.77
C GLU A 3 -39.74 -19.89 -29.40
N HIS A 4 -39.16 -20.78 -28.59
CA HIS A 4 -38.49 -20.42 -27.35
C HIS A 4 -37.15 -19.75 -27.72
N ASN A 5 -37.12 -18.43 -27.57
CA ASN A 5 -35.91 -17.61 -27.72
C ASN A 5 -34.96 -17.89 -26.53
N ASN A 6 -34.09 -18.88 -26.71
CA ASN A 6 -33.10 -19.27 -25.72
C ASN A 6 -31.89 -18.31 -25.78
N ARG A 7 -32.04 -17.12 -25.18
CA ARG A 7 -30.91 -16.19 -24.98
C ARG A 7 -29.92 -16.82 -23.99
N THR A 8 -28.83 -17.34 -24.51
CA THR A 8 -27.66 -17.85 -23.80
C THR A 8 -27.13 -16.84 -22.75
N PRO A 9 -27.11 -17.19 -21.44
CA PRO A 9 -26.63 -16.32 -20.36
C PRO A 9 -25.10 -16.12 -20.33
N HIS A 10 -24.34 -16.83 -21.18
CA HIS A 10 -22.87 -16.83 -21.16
C HIS A 10 -22.25 -15.56 -21.79
N HIS A 11 -22.89 -14.98 -22.82
CA HIS A 11 -22.39 -13.79 -23.51
C HIS A 11 -22.55 -12.50 -22.68
N SER A 12 -23.60 -12.41 -21.87
CA SER A 12 -23.85 -11.26 -20.99
C SER A 12 -22.89 -11.21 -19.79
N HIS A 13 -22.50 -12.38 -19.26
CA HIS A 13 -21.50 -12.45 -18.20
C HIS A 13 -20.10 -12.13 -18.72
N HIS A 14 -19.71 -12.69 -19.87
CA HIS A 14 -18.40 -12.45 -20.48
C HIS A 14 -18.19 -10.98 -20.85
N SER A 15 -19.18 -10.35 -21.50
CA SER A 15 -19.14 -8.92 -21.82
C SER A 15 -19.08 -8.02 -20.58
N ARG A 16 -19.81 -8.37 -19.51
CA ARG A 16 -19.75 -7.65 -18.23
C ARG A 16 -18.37 -7.76 -17.57
N GLN A 17 -17.75 -8.95 -17.59
CA GLN A 17 -16.40 -9.15 -17.04
C GLN A 17 -15.34 -8.42 -17.86
N GLN A 18 -15.46 -8.38 -19.20
CA GLN A 18 -14.57 -7.61 -20.07
C GLN A 18 -14.68 -6.11 -19.80
N ALA A 19 -15.91 -5.58 -19.68
CA ALA A 19 -16.13 -4.19 -19.31
C ALA A 19 -15.53 -3.84 -17.95
N LYS A 20 -15.68 -4.76 -16.97
CA LYS A 20 -15.10 -4.61 -15.64
C LYS A 20 -13.57 -4.56 -15.66
N LEU A 21 -12.93 -5.45 -16.42
CA LEU A 21 -11.47 -5.44 -16.59
C LEU A 21 -11.00 -4.13 -17.24
N LYS A 22 -11.69 -3.69 -18.31
CA LYS A 22 -11.40 -2.43 -18.99
C LYS A 22 -11.46 -1.24 -18.03
N GLN A 23 -12.52 -1.15 -17.24
CA GLN A 23 -12.70 -0.09 -16.26
C GLN A 23 -11.62 -0.12 -15.19
N ALA A 24 -11.25 -1.31 -14.69
CA ALA A 24 -10.20 -1.44 -13.69
C ALA A 24 -8.82 -1.05 -14.22
N LEU A 25 -8.48 -1.40 -15.47
CA LEU A 25 -7.23 -0.98 -16.12
C LEU A 25 -7.20 0.52 -16.37
N ALA A 26 -8.32 1.12 -16.80
CA ALA A 26 -8.44 2.57 -16.95
C ALA A 26 -8.24 3.28 -15.59
N ALA A 27 -8.90 2.80 -14.53
CA ALA A 27 -8.74 3.37 -13.20
C ALA A 27 -7.29 3.26 -12.68
N ILE A 28 -6.59 2.15 -12.97
CA ILE A 28 -5.17 2.00 -12.64
C ILE A 28 -4.33 3.01 -13.42
N HIS A 29 -4.55 3.13 -14.73
CA HIS A 29 -3.82 4.06 -15.59
C HIS A 29 -4.01 5.51 -15.15
N ASP A 30 -5.26 5.95 -14.99
CA ASP A 30 -5.62 7.32 -14.62
C ASP A 30 -5.14 7.68 -13.20
N GLY A 31 -5.14 6.68 -12.30
CA GLY A 31 -4.74 6.83 -10.91
C GLY A 31 -3.24 6.66 -10.64
N ASP A 32 -2.44 6.23 -11.62
CA ASP A 32 -1.04 5.85 -11.39
C ASP A 32 -0.19 7.03 -10.92
N GLU A 33 -0.27 8.17 -11.60
CA GLU A 33 0.49 9.36 -11.23
C GLU A 33 0.08 9.88 -9.85
N ALA A 34 -1.22 9.87 -9.53
CA ALA A 34 -1.72 10.32 -8.24
C ALA A 34 -1.34 9.35 -7.11
N LEU A 35 -1.41 8.03 -7.35
CA LEU A 35 -0.94 7.02 -6.41
C LEU A 35 0.58 7.13 -6.20
N LEU A 36 1.32 7.35 -7.28
CA LEU A 36 2.74 7.65 -7.23
C LEU A 36 3.01 8.97 -6.53
N ALA A 37 2.19 10.01 -6.65
CA ALA A 37 2.36 11.25 -5.88
C ALA A 37 2.14 11.00 -4.38
N ILE A 38 1.15 10.17 -4.02
CA ILE A 38 0.89 9.73 -2.64
C ILE A 38 2.04 8.86 -2.10
N ALA A 39 2.62 8.00 -2.94
CA ALA A 39 3.75 7.14 -2.63
C ALA A 39 5.09 7.92 -2.56
N ARG A 40 5.40 8.68 -3.61
CA ARG A 40 6.63 9.49 -3.83
C ARG A 40 6.76 10.67 -2.87
N LYS A 41 5.73 10.96 -2.06
CA LYS A 41 5.91 11.73 -0.83
C LYS A 41 7.03 11.18 0.07
N GLN A 42 7.58 9.97 -0.15
CA GLN A 42 9.01 9.71 0.08
C GLN A 42 9.62 8.75 -0.94
N CYS A 43 10.52 9.25 -1.77
CA CYS A 43 11.79 8.55 -1.97
C CYS A 43 12.95 9.54 -2.14
N ARG A 44 13.08 10.42 -1.15
CA ARG A 44 14.33 10.74 -0.44
C ARG A 44 13.88 11.49 0.81
N ILE A 45 14.24 11.01 1.99
CA ILE A 45 14.16 11.88 3.17
C ILE A 45 15.33 12.84 2.97
N THR A 46 15.04 13.95 2.29
CA THR A 46 15.81 15.19 2.27
C THR A 46 14.77 16.30 2.17
N ALA A 47 14.40 16.86 3.33
CA ALA A 47 13.43 17.93 3.45
C ALA A 47 13.85 19.24 2.77
N GLY A 48 12.86 19.97 2.23
CA GLY A 48 12.92 21.41 1.95
C GLY A 48 11.87 22.16 2.78
N SER A 49 12.30 23.25 3.42
CA SER A 49 11.65 24.16 4.40
C SER A 49 10.30 24.79 3.94
N SER A 50 9.41 25.40 4.74
CA SER A 50 9.54 26.31 5.91
C SER A 50 8.14 26.63 6.52
N GLY A 51 8.07 27.19 7.74
CA GLY A 51 6.97 28.08 8.16
C GLY A 51 6.15 27.69 9.41
N HIS A 52 6.06 28.62 10.36
CA HIS A 52 5.42 28.50 11.67
C HIS A 52 3.88 28.32 11.65
N GLY A 53 3.39 27.48 12.56
CA GLY A 53 2.22 27.78 13.39
C GLY A 53 0.83 27.59 12.78
N VAL A 54 0.39 26.34 12.59
CA VAL A 54 -0.99 25.87 12.88
C VAL A 54 -0.87 24.41 13.26
N ARG A 55 -1.64 23.96 14.26
CA ARG A 55 -1.76 22.56 14.67
C ARG A 55 -2.54 21.80 13.59
N THR A 56 -1.90 21.56 12.45
CA THR A 56 -2.40 20.74 11.35
C THR A 56 -1.75 19.36 11.46
N VAL A 57 -2.54 18.32 11.27
CA VAL A 57 -2.04 16.94 11.15
C VAL A 57 -1.07 16.92 9.97
N ALA A 58 0.23 16.92 10.27
CA ALA A 58 1.27 17.02 9.26
C ALA A 58 1.16 15.81 8.31
N PRO A 59 1.15 16.03 6.98
CA PRO A 59 1.00 14.95 6.03
C PRO A 59 2.13 13.92 6.23
N LEU A 60 1.77 12.64 6.16
CA LEU A 60 2.71 11.52 6.21
C LEU A 60 3.92 11.81 5.31
N PRO A 61 5.14 11.69 5.83
CA PRO A 61 6.21 11.22 4.97
C PRO A 61 5.81 9.75 4.64
N ILE A 62 5.72 9.41 3.34
CA ILE A 62 5.46 8.10 2.65
C ILE A 62 4.26 7.34 3.19
N ASN A 63 3.22 7.37 2.36
CA ASN A 63 2.19 6.37 2.41
C ASN A 63 2.73 5.05 1.84
N LEU A 64 3.36 4.25 2.70
CA LEU A 64 3.91 2.94 2.34
C LEU A 64 2.86 2.04 1.70
N GLY A 65 1.61 2.13 2.16
CA GLY A 65 0.51 1.38 1.56
C GLY A 65 0.38 1.70 0.07
N ALA A 66 0.43 2.99 -0.28
CA ALA A 66 0.42 3.44 -1.66
C ALA A 66 1.69 3.04 -2.43
N TRP A 67 2.87 3.11 -1.81
CA TRP A 67 4.13 2.68 -2.46
C TRP A 67 4.14 1.19 -2.76
N GLN A 68 3.82 0.35 -1.77
CA GLN A 68 3.73 -1.10 -1.95
C GLN A 68 2.65 -1.45 -2.98
N LEU A 69 1.51 -0.76 -2.93
CA LEU A 69 0.47 -0.95 -3.93
C LEU A 69 0.93 -0.58 -5.34
N SER A 70 1.67 0.52 -5.51
CA SER A 70 2.27 0.89 -6.79
C SER A 70 3.22 -0.20 -7.29
N GLN A 71 4.09 -0.75 -6.43
CA GLN A 71 4.97 -1.86 -6.82
C GLN A 71 4.20 -3.16 -7.15
N ASP A 72 3.15 -3.47 -6.38
CA ASP A 72 2.26 -4.61 -6.65
C ASP A 72 1.57 -4.44 -8.02
N ILE A 73 1.12 -3.23 -8.34
CA ILE A 73 0.47 -2.86 -9.62
C ILE A 73 1.47 -2.95 -10.78
N ASP A 74 2.67 -2.39 -10.64
CA ASP A 74 3.73 -2.49 -11.64
C ASP A 74 4.05 -3.95 -11.98
N ALA A 75 4.22 -4.78 -10.94
CA ALA A 75 4.50 -6.20 -11.11
C ALA A 75 3.34 -6.94 -11.79
N LEU A 76 2.09 -6.60 -11.45
CA LEU A 76 0.90 -7.16 -12.08
C LEU A 76 0.83 -6.76 -13.56
N VAL A 77 0.94 -5.47 -13.86
CA VAL A 77 0.90 -4.93 -15.23
C VAL A 77 1.99 -5.56 -16.10
N LEU A 78 3.23 -5.65 -15.60
CA LEU A 78 4.32 -6.29 -16.34
C LEU A 78 4.07 -7.78 -16.61
N ARG A 79 3.49 -8.52 -15.66
CA ARG A 79 3.15 -9.93 -15.86
C ARG A 79 2.06 -10.09 -16.92
N LEU A 80 1.02 -9.27 -16.87
CA LEU A 80 -0.07 -9.30 -17.86
C LEU A 80 0.44 -8.90 -19.24
N ALA A 81 1.25 -7.85 -19.33
CA ALA A 81 1.87 -7.40 -20.58
C ALA A 81 2.68 -8.52 -21.26
N ARG A 82 3.52 -9.23 -20.50
CA ARG A 82 4.26 -10.38 -21.02
C ARG A 82 3.34 -11.51 -21.46
N ALA A 83 2.28 -11.77 -20.69
CA ALA A 83 1.31 -12.82 -21.01
C ALA A 83 0.58 -12.57 -22.33
N VAL A 84 0.41 -11.32 -22.75
CA VAL A 84 -0.14 -10.95 -24.06
C VAL A 84 0.94 -10.52 -25.07
N GLY A 85 2.22 -10.73 -24.77
CA GLY A 85 3.33 -10.45 -25.71
C GLY A 85 3.52 -8.96 -26.05
N LEU A 86 3.15 -8.04 -25.15
CA LEU A 86 3.49 -6.63 -25.29
C LEU A 86 5.00 -6.39 -25.03
N PRO A 87 5.65 -5.43 -25.70
CA PRO A 87 7.05 -5.11 -25.47
C PRO A 87 7.24 -4.51 -24.07
N THR A 88 8.03 -5.17 -23.21
CA THR A 88 8.27 -4.73 -21.82
C THR A 88 9.67 -4.19 -21.56
N GLY A 89 10.40 -3.77 -22.61
CA GLY A 89 11.82 -3.39 -22.54
C GLY A 89 12.10 -2.18 -21.65
N GLU A 90 11.26 -1.14 -21.72
CA GLU A 90 11.47 0.13 -21.00
C GLU A 90 10.76 0.23 -19.63
N ARG A 91 10.02 -0.80 -19.19
CA ARG A 91 9.23 -0.79 -17.93
C ARG A 91 8.31 0.43 -17.78
N ASP A 92 7.77 0.97 -18.87
CA ASP A 92 6.74 2.00 -18.81
C ASP A 92 5.38 1.37 -18.43
N THR A 93 5.14 1.22 -17.13
CA THR A 93 3.92 0.59 -16.59
C THR A 93 2.66 1.44 -16.83
N VAL A 94 2.82 2.75 -17.01
CA VAL A 94 1.72 3.67 -17.38
C VAL A 94 1.25 3.37 -18.79
N TRP A 95 2.17 3.30 -19.75
CA TRP A 95 1.82 2.91 -21.12
C TRP A 95 1.28 1.47 -21.17
N LEU A 96 1.89 0.54 -20.44
CA LEU A 96 1.46 -0.86 -20.44
C LEU A 96 0.06 -1.05 -19.86
N SER A 97 -0.32 -0.32 -18.80
CA SER A 97 -1.68 -0.38 -18.23
C SER A 97 -2.72 0.13 -19.23
N TRP A 98 -2.42 1.21 -19.97
CA TRP A 98 -3.25 1.69 -21.08
C TRP A 98 -3.33 0.69 -22.24
N ALA A 99 -2.18 0.11 -22.63
CA ALA A 99 -2.10 -0.84 -23.73
C ALA A 99 -2.87 -2.12 -23.43
N LEU A 100 -2.81 -2.62 -22.20
CA LEU A 100 -3.62 -3.76 -21.72
C LEU A 100 -5.11 -3.46 -21.77
N GLY A 101 -5.52 -2.20 -21.59
CA GLY A 101 -6.92 -1.77 -21.65
C GLY A 101 -7.50 -1.71 -23.07
N GLN A 102 -6.68 -1.92 -24.11
CA GLN A 102 -7.16 -1.94 -25.50
C GLN A 102 -7.98 -3.20 -25.80
N PRO A 103 -9.04 -3.11 -26.64
CA PRO A 103 -9.95 -4.23 -26.91
C PRO A 103 -9.25 -5.53 -27.30
N CYS A 104 -8.28 -5.47 -28.21
CA CYS A 104 -7.53 -6.64 -28.69
C CYS A 104 -6.72 -7.33 -27.58
N ASN A 105 -6.20 -6.58 -26.61
CA ASN A 105 -5.45 -7.15 -25.48
C ASN A 105 -6.37 -7.70 -24.40
N ILE A 106 -7.53 -7.05 -24.18
CA ILE A 106 -8.58 -7.60 -23.30
C ILE A 106 -9.08 -8.93 -23.84
N GLU A 107 -9.36 -9.04 -25.14
CA GLU A 107 -9.79 -10.29 -25.78
C GLU A 107 -8.75 -11.40 -25.55
N ARG A 108 -7.47 -11.13 -25.81
CA ARG A 108 -6.37 -12.07 -25.57
C ARG A 108 -6.20 -12.47 -24.10
N LEU A 109 -6.49 -11.59 -23.15
CA LEU A 109 -6.52 -11.94 -21.72
C LEU A 109 -7.68 -12.90 -21.39
N PHE A 110 -8.81 -12.78 -22.09
CA PHE A 110 -9.98 -13.64 -21.90
C PHE A 110 -9.87 -15.01 -22.58
N GLU A 111 -8.97 -15.16 -23.56
CA GLU A 111 -8.59 -16.46 -24.13
C GLU A 111 -7.81 -17.34 -23.14
N ARG A 112 -7.29 -16.73 -22.06
CA ARG A 112 -6.51 -17.45 -21.05
C ARG A 112 -7.41 -18.24 -20.09
N PRO A 113 -6.94 -19.40 -19.60
CA PRO A 113 -7.69 -20.20 -18.63
C PRO A 113 -7.86 -19.50 -17.27
N ASP A 114 -6.98 -18.55 -16.92
CA ASP A 114 -6.99 -17.79 -15.66
C ASP A 114 -7.69 -16.42 -15.78
N ALA A 115 -8.45 -16.17 -16.86
CA ALA A 115 -9.11 -14.88 -17.11
C ALA A 115 -9.92 -14.36 -15.92
N ALA A 116 -10.74 -15.22 -15.29
CA ALA A 116 -11.53 -14.83 -14.13
C ALA A 116 -10.68 -14.36 -12.93
N ALA A 117 -9.53 -15.02 -12.71
CA ALA A 117 -8.59 -14.62 -11.66
C ALA A 117 -7.88 -13.30 -12.00
N ILE A 118 -7.55 -13.08 -13.28
CA ILE A 118 -6.98 -11.82 -13.76
C ILE A 118 -7.95 -10.67 -13.50
N VAL A 119 -9.24 -10.81 -13.87
CA VAL A 119 -10.25 -9.79 -13.61
C VAL A 119 -10.32 -9.47 -12.12
N ALA A 120 -10.38 -10.48 -11.26
CA ALA A 120 -10.44 -10.29 -9.82
C ALA A 120 -9.20 -9.58 -9.23
N LEU A 121 -8.00 -9.91 -9.73
CA LEU A 121 -6.74 -9.29 -9.29
C LEU A 121 -6.64 -7.83 -9.70
N VAL A 122 -6.93 -7.50 -10.95
CA VAL A 122 -6.86 -6.12 -11.47
C VAL A 122 -7.94 -5.25 -10.81
N ASP A 123 -9.15 -5.77 -10.66
CA ASP A 123 -10.26 -5.12 -9.97
C ASP A 123 -9.96 -4.88 -8.48
N LYS A 124 -9.31 -5.84 -7.80
CA LYS A 124 -8.83 -5.66 -6.42
C LYS A 124 -7.77 -4.56 -6.36
N ALA A 125 -6.82 -4.53 -7.28
CA ALA A 125 -5.78 -3.50 -7.32
C ALA A 125 -6.39 -2.10 -7.56
N ALA A 126 -7.31 -1.96 -8.53
CA ALA A 126 -8.00 -0.71 -8.81
C ALA A 126 -8.80 -0.19 -7.59
N ARG A 127 -9.53 -1.06 -6.89
CA ARG A 127 -10.23 -0.67 -5.65
C ARG A 127 -9.29 -0.25 -4.53
N ARG A 128 -8.16 -0.95 -4.36
CA ARG A 128 -7.13 -0.56 -3.38
C ARG A 128 -6.59 0.82 -3.71
N MET A 129 -6.30 1.08 -4.99
CA MET A 129 -5.83 2.39 -5.45
C MET A 129 -6.88 3.47 -5.19
N GLY A 130 -8.14 3.22 -5.50
CA GLY A 130 -9.25 4.15 -5.21
C GLY A 130 -9.31 4.57 -3.74
N ARG A 131 -9.11 3.66 -2.79
CA ARG A 131 -9.08 3.99 -1.34
C ARG A 131 -7.89 4.85 -0.92
N PHE A 132 -6.79 4.85 -1.69
CA PHE A 132 -5.69 5.79 -1.45
C PHE A 132 -5.96 7.16 -2.06
N LEU A 133 -6.61 7.20 -3.23
CA LEU A 133 -6.93 8.44 -3.94
C LEU A 133 -8.07 9.22 -3.27
N GLU A 134 -9.07 8.50 -2.76
CA GLU A 134 -10.23 9.04 -2.04
C GLU A 134 -10.33 8.34 -0.68
N PRO A 135 -9.52 8.76 0.32
CA PRO A 135 -9.55 8.17 1.65
C PRO A 135 -10.82 8.60 2.40
N GLU A 136 -11.48 7.65 3.04
CA GLU A 136 -12.59 7.96 3.96
C GLU A 136 -12.05 8.81 5.14
N PRO A 137 -12.69 9.93 5.50
CA PRO A 137 -12.13 10.92 6.41
C PRO A 137 -11.87 10.38 7.83
N ASP A 138 -12.60 9.34 8.25
CA ASP A 138 -12.54 8.80 9.61
C ASP A 138 -11.77 7.47 9.72
N ARG A 139 -11.15 7.00 8.62
CA ARG A 139 -10.47 5.71 8.57
C ARG A 139 -9.00 5.83 8.20
N THR A 140 -8.14 5.16 8.97
CA THR A 140 -6.69 5.13 8.76
C THR A 140 -6.23 3.75 8.33
N MET A 141 -5.42 3.65 7.26
CA MET A 141 -4.78 2.37 6.90
C MET A 141 -3.74 1.98 7.96
N ILE A 142 -3.98 0.88 8.68
CA ILE A 142 -3.12 0.38 9.75
C ILE A 142 -2.16 -0.73 9.29
N GLY A 143 -2.52 -1.51 8.27
CA GLY A 143 -1.64 -2.52 7.67
C GLY A 143 -2.39 -3.48 6.76
N ARG A 144 -1.85 -4.69 6.57
CA ARG A 144 -2.49 -5.76 5.78
C ARG A 144 -2.94 -6.89 6.69
N CYS A 145 -4.08 -7.49 6.38
CA CYS A 145 -4.63 -8.63 7.10
C CYS A 145 -3.63 -9.79 7.12
N LEU A 146 -3.49 -10.46 8.27
CA LEU A 146 -2.54 -11.56 8.42
C LEU A 146 -3.04 -12.86 7.78
N GLY A 147 -4.33 -12.95 7.47
CA GLY A 147 -4.94 -14.11 6.81
C GLY A 147 -5.05 -13.97 5.29
N CYS A 148 -5.61 -12.86 4.81
CA CYS A 148 -5.93 -12.67 3.39
C CYS A 148 -5.13 -11.56 2.70
N ASP A 149 -4.23 -10.90 3.45
CA ASP A 149 -3.36 -9.83 2.96
C ASP A 149 -4.14 -8.63 2.36
N GLY A 150 -5.44 -8.49 2.68
CA GLY A 150 -6.25 -7.31 2.35
C GLY A 150 -5.86 -6.10 3.19
N ASP A 151 -5.92 -4.90 2.63
CA ASP A 151 -5.64 -3.67 3.38
C ASP A 151 -6.67 -3.47 4.48
N LEU A 152 -6.19 -3.11 5.66
CA LEU A 152 -7.01 -2.83 6.83
C LEU A 152 -7.04 -1.34 7.11
N TRP A 153 -8.25 -0.83 7.16
CA TRP A 153 -8.58 0.56 7.46
C TRP A 153 -9.33 0.55 8.79
N ALA A 154 -8.78 1.25 9.77
CA ALA A 154 -9.28 1.27 11.14
C ALA A 154 -9.85 2.66 11.45
N GLU A 155 -10.98 2.69 12.13
CA GLU A 155 -11.47 3.91 12.78
C GLU A 155 -10.69 4.15 14.09
N GLN A 156 -10.78 5.35 14.65
CA GLN A 156 -10.09 5.64 15.92
C GLN A 156 -10.53 4.69 17.05
N ALA A 157 -11.80 4.29 17.07
CA ALA A 157 -12.34 3.35 18.04
C ALA A 157 -11.69 1.95 17.95
N ASP A 158 -11.39 1.47 16.73
CA ASP A 158 -10.69 0.18 16.53
C ASP A 158 -9.25 0.25 17.06
N ILE A 159 -8.58 1.39 16.83
CA ILE A 159 -7.22 1.62 17.30
C ILE A 159 -7.18 1.66 18.82
N ASP A 160 -8.12 2.38 19.44
CA ASP A 160 -8.21 2.52 20.89
C ASP A 160 -8.63 1.20 21.57
N GLY A 161 -9.53 0.44 20.93
CA GLY A 161 -9.96 -0.89 21.36
C GLY A 161 -8.90 -1.98 21.13
N GLY A 162 -7.93 -1.75 20.25
CA GLY A 162 -6.80 -2.64 19.97
C GLY A 162 -7.11 -3.85 19.08
N TRP A 163 -8.33 -3.96 18.56
CA TRP A 163 -8.79 -5.06 17.72
C TRP A 163 -9.44 -4.55 16.44
N ILE A 164 -9.33 -5.32 15.37
CA ILE A 164 -9.96 -5.03 14.09
C ILE A 164 -10.44 -6.32 13.42
N VAL A 165 -11.58 -6.24 12.73
CA VAL A 165 -12.11 -7.30 11.89
C VAL A 165 -11.80 -7.00 10.43
N CYS A 166 -11.17 -7.93 9.73
CA CYS A 166 -10.91 -7.79 8.31
C CYS A 166 -12.22 -7.88 7.51
N GLU A 167 -12.65 -6.79 6.89
CA GLU A 167 -13.85 -6.74 6.04
C GLU A 167 -13.83 -7.75 4.88
N SER A 168 -12.63 -8.17 4.43
CA SER A 168 -12.49 -9.09 3.30
C SER A 168 -12.60 -10.57 3.69
N CYS A 169 -12.22 -10.95 4.91
CA CYS A 169 -12.18 -12.37 5.31
C CYS A 169 -12.78 -12.67 6.68
N GLY A 170 -13.32 -11.66 7.37
CA GLY A 170 -13.91 -11.78 8.70
C GLY A 170 -12.93 -12.07 9.83
N ARG A 171 -11.62 -12.18 9.55
CA ARG A 171 -10.61 -12.46 10.58
C ARG A 171 -10.52 -11.29 11.56
N GLU A 172 -10.81 -11.58 12.82
CA GLU A 172 -10.48 -10.73 13.95
C GLU A 172 -8.99 -10.85 14.31
N GLN A 173 -8.35 -9.71 14.56
CA GLN A 173 -6.91 -9.66 14.80
C GLN A 173 -6.54 -8.40 15.57
N ARG A 174 -5.45 -8.48 16.34
CA ARG A 174 -4.97 -7.33 17.11
C ARG A 174 -4.37 -6.30 16.17
N VAL A 175 -4.73 -5.04 16.39
CA VAL A 175 -4.14 -3.90 15.66
C VAL A 175 -2.62 -3.90 15.81
N ARG A 176 -2.12 -4.27 17.00
CA ARG A 176 -0.68 -4.42 17.27
C ARG A 176 0.00 -5.42 16.33
N ASP A 177 -0.55 -6.63 16.18
CA ASP A 177 0.08 -7.70 15.38
C ASP A 177 0.13 -7.31 13.89
N VAL A 178 -0.90 -6.60 13.42
CA VAL A 178 -0.95 -6.03 12.06
C VAL A 178 0.12 -4.97 11.86
N ALA A 179 0.26 -4.08 12.85
CA ALA A 179 1.20 -3.00 12.80
C ALA A 179 2.65 -3.49 12.93
N GLU A 180 2.90 -4.49 13.78
CA GLU A 180 4.16 -5.22 13.85
C GLU A 180 4.50 -5.86 12.51
N ALA A 181 3.60 -6.62 11.90
CA ALA A 181 3.82 -7.20 10.58
C ALA A 181 4.06 -6.12 9.50
N ARG A 182 3.47 -4.92 9.64
CA ARG A 182 3.75 -3.78 8.75
C ARG A 182 5.17 -3.25 8.97
N VAL A 183 5.62 -3.11 10.21
CA VAL A 183 6.99 -2.67 10.52
C VAL A 183 8.03 -3.69 10.09
N LEU A 184 7.78 -4.99 10.28
CA LEU A 184 8.68 -6.04 9.80
C LEU A 184 8.85 -6.00 8.29
N ARG A 185 7.75 -5.79 7.53
CA ARG A 185 7.82 -5.59 6.07
C ARG A 185 8.61 -4.33 5.71
N LEU A 186 8.38 -3.22 6.41
CA LEU A 186 9.15 -1.97 6.22
C LEU A 186 10.64 -2.16 6.48
N ALA A 187 10.99 -2.87 7.55
CA ALA A 187 12.35 -3.16 7.93
C ALA A 187 13.04 -4.06 6.89
N ALA A 188 12.34 -5.06 6.36
CA ALA A 188 12.84 -5.91 5.28
C ALA A 188 13.14 -5.11 4.01
N CYS A 189 12.44 -4.00 3.76
CA CYS A 189 12.68 -3.10 2.65
C CYS A 189 13.78 -2.04 2.91
N GLY A 190 14.48 -2.10 4.05
CA GLY A 190 15.60 -1.20 4.34
C GLY A 190 15.19 0.25 4.64
N ALA A 191 13.97 0.49 5.12
CA ALA A 191 13.48 1.84 5.40
C ALA A 191 14.39 2.59 6.40
N THR A 192 14.78 3.81 6.04
CA THR A 192 15.58 4.72 6.88
C THR A 192 14.80 5.98 7.25
N GLY A 193 15.19 6.68 8.30
CA GLY A 193 14.71 8.04 8.58
C GLY A 193 15.28 8.65 9.84
N THR A 194 14.98 9.93 10.09
CA THR A 194 15.41 10.60 11.31
C THR A 194 14.68 10.04 12.53
N ALA A 195 15.25 10.23 13.72
CA ALA A 195 14.62 9.81 14.98
C ALA A 195 13.19 10.35 15.17
N ALA A 196 12.89 11.55 14.66
CA ALA A 196 11.56 12.14 14.78
C ALA A 196 10.54 11.44 13.88
N GLU A 197 10.93 11.17 12.63
CA GLU A 197 10.08 10.53 11.63
C GLU A 197 9.79 9.08 11.99
N LEU A 198 10.82 8.34 12.41
CA LEU A 198 10.66 6.94 12.81
C LEU A 198 9.80 6.81 14.08
N ALA A 199 9.94 7.73 15.05
CA ALA A 199 9.06 7.78 16.21
C ALA A 199 7.60 8.05 15.83
N ALA A 200 7.35 9.00 14.92
CA ALA A 200 6.00 9.29 14.44
C ALA A 200 5.41 8.12 13.64
N LEU A 201 6.21 7.47 12.80
CA LEU A 201 5.82 6.29 12.04
C LEU A 201 5.40 5.16 12.96
N LEU A 202 6.24 4.83 13.95
CA LEU A 202 5.95 3.80 14.95
C LEU A 202 4.73 4.15 15.80
N GLY A 203 4.58 5.42 16.21
CA GLY A 203 3.41 5.88 16.98
C GLY A 203 2.08 5.66 16.24
N ARG A 204 2.03 5.93 14.93
CA ARG A 204 0.85 5.63 14.08
C ARG A 204 0.63 4.14 13.87
N CYS A 205 1.66 3.33 14.05
CA CYS A 205 1.59 1.88 14.08
C CYS A 205 1.25 1.35 15.49
N GLY A 206 0.77 2.20 16.41
CA GLY A 206 0.45 1.79 17.79
C GLY A 206 1.69 1.51 18.66
N VAL A 207 2.90 1.75 18.15
CA VAL A 207 4.16 1.54 18.86
C VAL A 207 4.66 2.85 19.44
N ARG A 208 4.47 3.02 20.75
CA ARG A 208 4.89 4.25 21.43
C ARG A 208 6.39 4.28 21.64
N VAL A 209 7.08 5.06 20.82
CA VAL A 209 8.48 5.45 21.06
C VAL A 209 8.64 6.95 20.82
N ARG A 210 9.31 7.64 21.75
CA ARG A 210 9.57 9.08 21.63
C ARG A 210 10.90 9.30 20.89
N ARG A 211 11.00 10.38 20.11
CA ARG A 211 12.28 10.83 19.50
C ARG A 211 13.43 10.88 20.51
N GLY A 212 13.16 11.36 21.72
CA GLY A 212 14.15 11.45 22.78
C GLY A 212 14.69 10.09 23.22
N THR A 213 13.84 9.05 23.20
CA THR A 213 14.25 7.66 23.47
C THR A 213 15.23 7.17 22.42
N ILE A 214 14.91 7.38 21.14
CA ILE A 214 15.80 7.03 20.02
C ILE A 214 17.13 7.79 20.11
N SER A 215 17.09 9.06 20.50
CA SER A 215 18.31 9.86 20.71
C SER A 215 19.17 9.32 21.86
N LYS A 216 18.55 8.82 22.94
CA LYS A 216 19.25 8.13 24.04
C LYS A 216 19.83 6.78 23.59
N TRP A 217 19.15 6.03 22.73
CA TRP A 217 19.69 4.79 22.18
C TRP A 217 20.94 5.04 21.34
N LYS A 218 20.95 6.13 20.57
CA LYS A 218 22.16 6.58 19.87
C LYS A 218 23.30 6.86 20.84
N SER A 219 23.07 7.67 21.89
CA SER A 219 24.13 8.03 22.85
C SER A 219 24.64 6.82 23.65
N ARG A 220 23.79 5.80 23.84
CA ARG A 220 24.15 4.53 24.49
C ARG A 220 24.77 3.51 23.53
N GLY A 221 24.89 3.82 22.24
CA GLY A 221 25.43 2.92 21.23
C GLY A 221 24.54 1.72 20.87
N ILE A 222 23.27 1.73 21.26
CA ILE A 222 22.30 0.65 21.00
C ILE A 222 21.90 0.62 19.51
N ILE A 223 21.80 1.81 18.90
CA ILE A 223 21.52 1.99 17.48
C ILE A 223 22.62 2.86 16.87
N ARG A 224 22.90 2.67 15.58
CA ARG A 224 23.89 3.46 14.84
C ARG A 224 23.22 4.22 13.71
N PRO A 225 23.59 5.50 13.50
CA PRO A 225 23.12 6.21 12.32
C PRO A 225 23.73 5.58 11.06
N VAL A 226 22.94 5.51 10.00
CA VAL A 226 23.35 5.02 8.67
C VAL A 226 23.57 6.14 7.66
N GLY A 227 23.24 7.37 8.06
CA GLY A 227 23.47 8.57 7.27
C GLY A 227 23.16 9.83 8.07
N ASP A 228 23.17 10.95 7.35
CA ASP A 228 22.80 12.27 7.85
C ASP A 228 21.88 12.94 6.84
N GLU A 229 20.90 13.69 7.35
CA GLU A 229 19.98 14.47 6.56
C GLU A 229 19.79 15.84 7.20
N GLY A 230 20.28 16.89 6.54
CA GLY A 230 20.16 18.26 7.02
C GLY A 230 20.77 18.46 8.42
N GLY A 231 21.87 17.77 8.72
CA GLY A 231 22.54 17.79 10.02
C GLY A 231 21.87 16.92 11.09
N LYS A 232 20.88 16.10 10.71
CA LYS A 232 20.20 15.15 11.60
C LYS A 232 20.59 13.72 11.23
N PRO A 233 20.97 12.89 12.21
CA PRO A 233 21.27 11.48 11.96
C PRO A 233 20.04 10.71 11.47
N THR A 234 20.23 9.89 10.45
CA THR A 234 19.22 8.93 9.95
C THR A 234 19.56 7.52 10.41
N TYR A 235 18.53 6.72 10.65
CA TYR A 235 18.62 5.37 11.22
C TYR A 235 17.82 4.39 10.38
N LEU A 236 18.22 3.11 10.39
CA LEU A 236 17.38 2.03 9.88
C LEU A 236 16.21 1.80 10.82
N LEU A 237 15.00 1.71 10.27
CA LEU A 237 13.79 1.39 11.03
C LEU A 237 13.94 0.06 11.78
N TRP A 238 14.63 -0.91 11.17
CA TRP A 238 14.89 -2.22 11.77
C TRP A 238 15.67 -2.13 13.09
N ASP A 239 16.66 -1.23 13.16
CA ASP A 239 17.48 -1.06 14.37
C ASP A 239 16.66 -0.40 15.49
N ILE A 240 15.78 0.54 15.13
CA ILE A 240 14.83 1.15 16.07
C ILE A 240 13.84 0.10 16.57
N TRP A 241 13.30 -0.73 15.67
CA TRP A 241 12.36 -1.79 16.02
C TRP A 241 12.96 -2.78 17.02
N LYS A 242 14.18 -3.26 16.73
CA LYS A 242 14.92 -4.14 17.65
C LYS A 242 15.17 -3.50 19.01
N ALA A 243 15.42 -2.19 19.05
CA ALA A 243 15.61 -1.48 20.30
C ALA A 243 14.31 -1.34 21.11
N VAL A 244 13.17 -1.10 20.45
CA VAL A 244 11.84 -1.09 21.07
C VAL A 244 11.52 -2.46 21.68
N ASP A 245 11.71 -3.52 20.90
CA ASP A 245 11.41 -4.90 21.33
C ASP A 245 12.26 -5.32 22.55
N ARG A 246 13.55 -4.94 22.56
CA ARG A 246 14.48 -5.20 23.66
C ARG A 246 14.17 -4.49 24.96
N GLU A 247 13.60 -3.28 24.92
CA GLU A 247 13.30 -2.51 26.14
C GLU A 247 11.95 -2.89 26.77
N GLY A 248 11.14 -3.73 26.12
CA GLY A 248 9.80 -4.10 26.58
C GLY A 248 8.81 -2.93 26.47
N PHE A 249 7.59 -3.21 26.01
CA PHE A 249 6.53 -2.22 25.93
C PHE A 249 6.19 -1.68 27.33
N SER A 250 6.73 -0.52 27.69
CA SER A 250 6.29 0.25 28.85
C SER A 250 4.87 0.77 28.58
N ALA A 251 3.87 -0.03 28.95
CA ALA A 251 2.51 0.43 29.09
C ALA A 251 2.45 1.45 30.23
N SER A 252 1.96 2.64 29.93
CA SER A 252 1.43 3.58 30.91
C SER A 252 0.19 4.21 30.31
#